data_AF-A0A3R7U6Z7-F1
#
_entry.id   AF-A0A3R7U6Z7-F1
#
_cell.length_a   1.000
_cell.length_b   1.000
_cell.length_c   1.000
_cell.angle_alpha   90.00
_cell.angle_beta   90.00
_cell.angle_gamma   90.00
#
_symmetry.space_group_name_H-M   'P 1'
#
loop_
_entity.id
_entity.type
_entity.pdbx_description
1 polymer ?
#
loop_
_entity_poly.entity_id
_entity_poly.type
_entity_poly.pdbx_seq_one_letter_code
_entity_poly.pdbx_strand_id
1 'polypeptide(L)'
;MTIPWDAKAHFAPQVQFMAASFGRGEYPFWNPYAFAGHPQIADPQSMIFSPPMLALSFVNHSPSLWAIDTAVLAMLLVAGLGVMWLAYDLEWHWAGALVAAIGFAFGAAMAWRLQHFGQVFSLAYLPFVLVLLRRTMLRRSIAYGACAGVVAAFLVIGRDQVALLCV
;
A
#
# COMPACT_ATOMS: atom_id res chain seq x y z
N MET A 1 -4.61 -1.61 21.02
CA MET A 1 -3.34 -1.00 20.59
C MET A 1 -3.51 -0.60 19.13
N THR A 2 -2.94 0.52 18.71
CA THR A 2 -3.13 1.10 17.36
C THR A 2 -1.87 1.86 16.94
N ILE A 3 -1.54 1.92 15.65
CA ILE A 3 -0.32 2.58 15.13
C ILE A 3 -0.33 4.06 15.54
N PRO A 4 0.72 4.61 16.18
CA PRO A 4 0.70 5.94 16.77
C PRO A 4 0.99 7.09 15.77
N TRP A 5 1.00 8.32 16.30
CA TRP A 5 1.48 9.54 15.62
C TRP A 5 0.70 9.87 14.34
N ASP A 6 1.40 10.11 13.23
CA ASP A 6 0.84 10.59 11.98
C ASP A 6 -0.22 9.63 11.42
N ALA A 7 -0.08 8.32 11.65
CA ALA A 7 -1.10 7.35 11.26
C ALA A 7 -2.49 7.73 11.81
N LYS A 8 -2.55 8.20 13.07
CA LYS A 8 -3.82 8.62 13.69
C LYS A 8 -4.15 10.08 13.47
N ALA A 9 -3.14 10.95 13.59
CA ALA A 9 -3.36 12.39 13.61
C ALA A 9 -3.58 12.95 12.21
N HIS A 10 -2.97 12.33 11.19
CA HIS A 10 -2.93 12.87 9.84
C HIS A 10 -3.59 11.94 8.81
N PHE A 11 -3.26 10.65 8.78
CA PHE A 11 -3.74 9.76 7.69
C PHE A 11 -5.13 9.15 7.96
N ALA A 12 -5.38 8.64 9.17
CA ALA A 12 -6.66 8.00 9.50
C ALA A 12 -7.89 8.91 9.29
N PRO A 13 -7.89 10.20 9.67
CA PRO A 13 -9.03 11.09 9.44
C PRO A 13 -9.34 11.27 7.96
N GLN A 14 -8.33 11.22 7.08
CA GLN A 14 -8.53 11.34 5.63
C GLN A 14 -9.20 10.09 5.05
N VAL A 15 -8.79 8.90 5.52
CA VAL A 15 -9.44 7.63 5.16
C VAL A 15 -10.87 7.58 5.70
N GLN A 16 -11.10 8.04 6.93
CA GLN A 16 -12.43 8.11 7.52
C GLN A 16 -13.34 9.09 6.79
N PHE A 17 -12.83 10.26 6.39
CA PHE A 17 -13.58 11.18 5.55
C PHE A 17 -13.91 10.58 4.19
N MET A 18 -12.95 9.90 3.55
CA MET A 18 -13.17 9.20 2.28
C MET A 18 -14.29 8.16 2.40
N ALA A 19 -14.20 7.29 3.40
CA ALA A 19 -15.20 6.26 3.68
C ALA A 19 -16.59 6.85 3.96
N ALA A 20 -16.66 7.90 4.78
CA ALA A 20 -17.92 8.55 5.11
C ALA A 20 -18.54 9.23 3.89
N SER A 21 -17.73 9.80 2.99
CA SER A 21 -18.19 10.42 1.74
C SER A 21 -18.78 9.38 0.79
N PHE A 22 -18.11 8.23 0.62
CA PHE A 22 -18.69 7.11 -0.14
C PHE A 22 -20.02 6.63 0.45
N GLY A 23 -20.12 6.56 1.78
CA GLY A 23 -21.38 6.23 2.46
C GLY A 23 -22.52 7.22 2.22
N ARG A 24 -22.21 8.48 1.88
CA ARG A 24 -23.18 9.52 1.49
C ARG A 24 -23.42 9.59 -0.03
N GLY A 25 -22.71 8.79 -0.83
CA GLY A 25 -22.76 8.89 -2.29
C GLY A 25 -22.04 10.13 -2.84
N GLU A 26 -21.11 10.71 -2.06
CA GLU A 26 -20.35 11.89 -2.43
C GLU A 26 -18.96 11.51 -2.97
N TYR A 27 -18.38 12.39 -3.78
CA TYR A 27 -16.99 12.27 -4.20
C TYR A 27 -16.05 12.89 -3.14
N PRO A 28 -15.08 12.15 -2.59
CA PRO A 28 -14.18 12.65 -1.54
C PRO A 28 -13.04 13.52 -2.08
N PHE A 29 -13.29 14.32 -3.12
CA PHE A 29 -12.25 15.11 -3.80
C PHE A 29 -11.93 16.42 -3.07
N TRP A 30 -12.90 16.95 -2.34
CA TRP A 30 -12.78 18.17 -1.54
C TRP A 30 -13.16 17.88 -0.10
N ASN A 31 -12.24 18.10 0.83
CA ASN A 31 -12.48 17.94 2.26
C ASN A 31 -12.76 19.31 2.87
N PRO A 32 -14.02 19.62 3.25
CA PRO A 32 -14.38 20.92 3.81
C PRO A 32 -13.91 21.11 5.27
N TYR A 33 -13.48 20.04 5.94
CA TYR A 33 -13.17 20.03 7.37
C TYR A 33 -11.72 20.40 7.68
N ALA A 34 -10.83 20.39 6.69
CA ALA A 34 -9.44 20.76 6.86
C ALA A 34 -9.20 22.20 6.37
N PHE A 35 -8.78 23.10 7.27
CA PHE A 35 -8.37 24.48 6.96
C PHE A 35 -9.36 25.27 6.07
N ALA A 36 -10.66 25.18 6.35
CA ALA A 36 -11.74 25.78 5.56
C ALA A 36 -11.91 25.21 4.13
N GLY A 37 -11.23 24.09 3.83
CA GLY A 37 -11.30 23.40 2.56
C GLY A 37 -9.94 22.93 2.07
N HIS A 38 -9.84 21.66 1.69
CA HIS A 38 -8.61 21.06 1.22
C HIS A 38 -8.87 20.12 0.03
N PRO A 39 -8.10 20.22 -1.07
CA PRO A 39 -8.25 19.35 -2.23
C PRO A 39 -7.68 17.96 -1.97
N GLN A 40 -8.47 17.11 -1.30
CA GLN A 40 -8.08 15.75 -0.92
C GLN A 40 -7.64 14.89 -2.12
N ILE A 41 -8.23 15.08 -3.31
CA ILE A 41 -7.81 14.37 -4.52
C ILE A 41 -6.36 14.68 -4.93
N ALA A 42 -5.89 15.91 -4.68
CA ALA A 42 -4.54 16.33 -5.02
C ALA A 42 -3.51 15.89 -3.96
N ASP A 43 -3.94 15.63 -2.73
CA ASP A 43 -3.06 15.27 -1.63
C ASP A 43 -2.56 13.81 -1.76
N PRO A 44 -1.24 13.56 -1.88
CA PRO A 44 -0.66 12.22 -1.85
C PRO A 44 -0.92 11.46 -0.54
N GLN A 45 -1.09 12.17 0.57
CA GLN A 45 -1.29 11.59 1.90
C GLN A 45 -2.75 11.19 2.16
N SER A 46 -3.68 11.54 1.29
CA SER A 46 -5.11 11.20 1.44
C SER A 46 -5.46 9.74 1.25
N MET A 47 -4.56 8.98 0.61
CA MET A 47 -4.76 7.56 0.29
C MET A 47 -5.95 7.32 -0.64
N ILE A 48 -6.46 8.36 -1.30
CA ILE A 48 -7.62 8.28 -2.19
C ILE A 48 -7.41 7.37 -3.40
N PHE A 49 -6.15 7.13 -3.77
CA PHE A 49 -5.78 6.21 -4.85
C PHE A 49 -5.08 4.94 -4.34
N SER A 50 -5.03 4.73 -3.03
CA SER A 50 -4.45 3.52 -2.44
C SER A 50 -5.47 2.38 -2.52
N PRO A 51 -5.21 1.30 -3.29
CA PRO A 51 -6.14 0.18 -3.41
C PRO A 51 -6.62 -0.41 -2.06
N PRO A 52 -5.76 -0.67 -1.06
CA PRO A 52 -6.23 -1.23 0.21
C PRO A 52 -7.13 -0.26 0.99
N MET A 53 -6.87 1.05 0.94
CA MET A 53 -7.66 2.04 1.66
C MET A 53 -8.97 2.36 0.95
N LEU A 54 -8.97 2.37 -0.38
CA LEU A 54 -10.19 2.43 -1.19
C LEU A 54 -11.09 1.23 -0.88
N ALA A 55 -10.54 0.01 -0.95
CA ALA A 55 -11.30 -1.21 -0.67
C ALA A 55 -11.90 -1.20 0.74
N LEU A 56 -11.12 -0.82 1.76
CA LEU A 56 -11.61 -0.66 3.12
C LEU A 56 -12.75 0.37 3.22
N SER A 57 -12.59 1.52 2.55
CA SER A 57 -13.54 2.62 2.61
C SER A 57 -14.86 2.32 1.90
N PHE A 58 -14.84 1.51 0.83
CA PHE A 58 -16.06 1.03 0.17
C PHE A 58 -16.81 -0.03 0.98
N VAL A 59 -16.09 -0.89 1.71
CA VAL A 59 -16.70 -1.96 2.51
C VAL A 59 -17.19 -1.43 3.85
N ASN A 60 -16.50 -0.46 4.43
CA ASN A 60 -16.82 0.13 5.72
C ASN A 60 -16.77 1.65 5.62
N HIS A 61 -17.95 2.28 5.59
CA HIS A 61 -18.11 3.73 5.51
C HIS A 61 -17.78 4.48 6.82
N SER A 62 -17.42 3.77 7.89
CA SER A 62 -16.97 4.36 9.17
C SER A 62 -15.85 3.52 9.79
N PRO A 63 -14.68 3.44 9.15
CA PRO A 63 -13.61 2.54 9.57
C PRO A 63 -13.02 3.02 10.90
N SER A 64 -12.91 2.09 11.85
CA SER A 64 -12.18 2.34 13.09
C SER A 64 -10.68 2.39 12.83
N LEU A 65 -9.92 3.00 13.74
CA LEU A 65 -8.45 2.98 13.68
C LEU A 65 -7.90 1.56 13.58
N TRP A 66 -8.53 0.61 14.28
CA TRP A 66 -8.16 -0.80 14.21
C TRP A 66 -8.33 -1.40 12.82
N ALA A 67 -9.40 -1.05 12.08
CA ALA A 67 -9.61 -1.54 10.74
C ALA A 67 -8.54 -1.02 9.77
N ILE A 68 -8.17 0.26 9.91
CA ILE A 68 -7.10 0.90 9.13
C ILE A 68 -5.76 0.23 9.45
N ASP A 69 -5.41 0.11 10.73
CA ASP A 69 -4.16 -0.53 11.16
C ASP A 69 -4.06 -1.98 10.68
N THR A 70 -5.18 -2.71 10.70
CA THR A 70 -5.26 -4.09 10.21
C THR A 70 -4.98 -4.15 8.70
N ALA A 71 -5.51 -3.21 7.91
CA ALA A 71 -5.21 -3.12 6.49
C ALA A 71 -3.72 -2.82 6.23
N VAL A 72 -3.10 -1.97 7.05
CA VAL A 72 -1.65 -1.70 6.99
C VAL A 72 -0.83 -2.94 7.30
N LEU A 73 -1.14 -3.64 8.39
CA LEU A 73 -0.46 -4.87 8.79
C LEU A 73 -0.69 -6.02 7.79
N ALA A 74 -1.87 -6.09 7.18
CA ALA A 74 -2.15 -7.06 6.13
C ALA A 74 -1.26 -6.81 4.90
N MET A 75 -1.07 -5.55 4.50
CA MET A 75 -0.14 -5.21 3.42
C MET A 75 1.32 -5.53 3.78
N LEU A 76 1.70 -5.44 5.05
CA LEU A 76 3.00 -5.89 5.52
C LEU A 76 3.21 -7.39 5.31
N LEU A 77 2.18 -8.20 5.62
CA LEU A 77 2.20 -9.63 5.35
C LEU A 77 2.28 -9.91 3.84
N VAL A 78 1.48 -9.21 3.03
CA VAL A 78 1.49 -9.31 1.57
C VAL A 78 2.90 -9.02 1.02
N ALA A 79 3.56 -7.99 1.53
CA ALA A 79 4.93 -7.66 1.17
C ALA A 79 5.90 -8.84 1.40
N GLY A 80 5.83 -9.46 2.59
CA GLY A 80 6.62 -10.65 2.92
C GLY A 80 6.32 -11.83 2.00
N LEU A 81 5.05 -12.07 1.67
CA LEU A 81 4.66 -13.10 0.71
C LEU A 81 5.21 -12.83 -0.70
N GLY A 82 5.27 -11.57 -1.12
CA GLY A 82 5.90 -11.18 -2.38
C GLY A 82 7.39 -11.53 -2.39
N VAL A 83 8.11 -11.29 -1.29
CA VAL A 83 9.53 -11.67 -1.16
C VAL A 83 9.69 -13.18 -1.19
N MET A 84 8.83 -13.94 -0.50
CA MET A 84 8.83 -15.40 -0.57
C MET A 84 8.61 -15.90 -2.01
N TRP A 85 7.69 -15.27 -2.75
CA TRP A 85 7.44 -15.60 -4.14
C TRP A 85 8.64 -15.29 -5.03
N LEU A 86 9.32 -14.16 -4.81
CA LEU A 86 10.55 -13.81 -5.52
C LEU A 86 11.67 -14.80 -5.25
N ALA A 87 11.91 -15.14 -3.99
CA ALA A 87 12.93 -16.12 -3.62
C ALA A 87 12.64 -17.50 -4.22
N TYR A 88 11.37 -17.91 -4.26
CA TYR A 88 10.96 -19.14 -4.92
C TYR A 88 11.30 -19.11 -6.42
N ASP A 89 11.00 -18.01 -7.12
CA ASP A 89 11.34 -17.84 -8.55
C ASP A 89 12.87 -17.81 -8.81
N LEU A 90 13.65 -17.45 -7.79
CA LEU A 90 15.12 -17.48 -7.78
C LEU A 90 15.68 -18.82 -7.28
N GLU A 91 14.83 -19.82 -6.99
CA GLU A 91 15.22 -21.15 -6.53
C GLU A 91 15.99 -21.14 -5.19
N TRP A 92 15.72 -20.16 -4.34
CA TRP A 92 16.31 -20.09 -3.00
C TRP A 92 15.73 -21.15 -2.06
N HIS A 93 16.53 -21.60 -1.10
CA HIS A 93 16.04 -22.45 -0.02
C HIS A 93 14.99 -21.71 0.82
N TRP A 94 13.89 -22.38 1.19
CA TRP A 94 12.73 -21.77 1.88
C TRP A 94 13.10 -21.06 3.19
N ALA A 95 14.08 -21.58 3.93
CA ALA A 95 14.52 -20.95 5.18
C ALA A 95 15.21 -19.60 4.92
N GLY A 96 16.01 -19.49 3.86
CA GLY A 96 16.63 -18.23 3.44
C GLY A 96 15.59 -17.24 2.92
N ALA A 97 14.60 -17.74 2.17
CA ALA A 97 13.45 -16.94 1.74
C ALA A 97 12.67 -16.36 2.94
N LEU A 98 12.43 -17.17 3.97
CA LEU A 98 11.72 -16.76 5.17
C LEU A 98 12.49 -15.69 5.94
N VAL A 99 13.80 -15.85 6.09
CA VAL A 99 14.67 -14.83 6.71
C VAL A 99 14.64 -13.53 5.91
N ALA A 100 14.70 -13.60 4.57
CA ALA A 100 14.60 -12.42 3.71
C ALA A 100 13.23 -11.74 3.83
N ALA A 101 12.14 -12.50 3.87
CA ALA A 101 10.78 -11.98 4.01
C ALA A 101 10.56 -11.29 5.36
N ILE A 102 11.03 -11.90 6.45
CA ILE A 102 11.02 -11.29 7.80
C ILE A 102 11.89 -10.03 7.82
N GLY A 103 13.09 -10.10 7.24
CA GLY A 103 14.00 -8.95 7.15
C GLY A 103 13.42 -7.80 6.34
N PHE A 104 12.67 -8.08 5.26
CA PHE A 104 11.99 -7.07 4.47
C PHE A 104 10.78 -6.46 5.20
N ALA A 105 9.94 -7.31 5.80
CA ALA A 105 8.71 -6.88 6.48
C ALA A 105 9.00 -6.13 7.79
N PHE A 106 10.00 -6.56 8.56
CA PHE A 106 10.30 -5.99 9.88
C PHE A 106 11.62 -5.22 9.94
N GLY A 107 12.33 -5.10 8.82
CA GLY A 107 13.54 -4.30 8.71
C GLY A 107 13.27 -2.80 8.87
N ALA A 108 14.32 -2.03 9.13
CA ALA A 108 14.23 -0.61 9.44
C ALA A 108 13.47 0.21 8.39
N ALA A 109 13.63 -0.13 7.10
CA ALA A 109 12.96 0.55 6.00
C ALA A 109 11.44 0.49 6.09
N MET A 110 10.88 -0.60 6.61
CA MET A 110 9.45 -0.81 6.72
C MET A 110 8.93 -0.47 8.13
N ALA A 111 9.63 -0.91 9.16
CA ALA A 111 9.23 -0.71 10.56
C ALA A 111 9.13 0.79 10.93
N TRP A 112 10.06 1.62 10.46
CA TRP A 112 10.04 3.06 10.76
C TRP A 112 8.92 3.82 10.03
N ARG A 113 8.41 3.23 8.93
CA ARG A 113 7.39 3.83 8.06
C ARG A 113 5.98 3.40 8.40
N LEU A 114 5.76 2.57 9.42
CA LEU A 114 4.41 2.12 9.79
C LEU A 114 3.42 3.28 10.00
N GLN A 115 3.91 4.41 10.52
CA GLN A 115 3.10 5.62 10.72
C GLN A 115 2.79 6.39 9.41
N HIS A 116 3.55 6.13 8.33
CA HIS A 116 3.41 6.71 7.00
C HIS A 116 2.96 5.64 6.01
N PHE A 117 1.79 5.04 6.24
CA PHE A 117 1.44 3.78 5.61
C PHE A 117 1.31 3.80 4.08
N GLY A 118 1.19 4.97 3.43
CA GLY A 118 1.34 5.07 1.97
C GLY A 118 2.69 4.52 1.48
N GLN A 119 3.78 4.82 2.19
CA GLN A 119 5.12 4.33 1.87
C GLN A 119 5.27 2.82 2.11
N VAL A 120 4.54 2.28 3.10
CA VAL A 120 4.47 0.85 3.37
C VAL A 120 3.83 0.12 2.18
N PHE A 121 2.75 0.68 1.63
CA PHE A 121 2.10 0.11 0.45
C PHE A 121 2.99 0.10 -0.78
N SER A 122 3.67 1.21 -1.05
CA SER A 122 4.62 1.31 -2.18
C SER A 122 5.72 0.25 -2.10
N LEU A 123 6.30 0.02 -0.93
CA LEU A 123 7.26 -1.07 -0.72
C LEU A 123 6.62 -2.45 -0.82
N ALA A 124 5.38 -2.62 -0.37
CA ALA A 124 4.69 -3.90 -0.40
C ALA A 124 4.45 -4.40 -1.84
N TYR A 125 4.28 -3.50 -2.80
CA TYR A 125 4.11 -3.85 -4.22
C TYR A 125 5.42 -4.21 -4.92
N LEU A 126 6.56 -3.67 -4.48
CA LEU A 126 7.87 -3.87 -5.12
C LEU A 126 8.21 -5.33 -5.42
N PRO A 127 8.18 -6.29 -4.46
CA PRO A 127 8.58 -7.66 -4.76
C PRO A 127 7.66 -8.32 -5.81
N PHE A 128 6.37 -7.97 -5.86
CA PHE A 128 5.46 -8.47 -6.87
C PHE A 128 5.77 -7.91 -8.26
N VAL A 129 6.11 -6.62 -8.37
CA VAL A 129 6.58 -6.03 -9.63
C VAL A 129 7.79 -6.79 -10.15
N LEU A 130 8.78 -7.04 -9.28
CA LEU A 130 10.00 -7.77 -9.66
C LEU A 130 9.71 -9.19 -10.16
N VAL A 131 8.85 -9.95 -9.46
CA VAL A 131 8.48 -11.30 -9.89
C VAL A 131 7.75 -11.30 -11.22
N LEU A 132 6.76 -10.42 -11.37
CA LEU A 132 5.95 -10.37 -12.59
C LEU A 132 6.79 -9.92 -13.78
N LEU A 133 7.66 -8.93 -13.62
CA LEU A 133 8.62 -8.51 -14.66
C LEU A 133 9.56 -9.66 -15.04
N ARG A 134 10.15 -10.35 -14.06
CA ARG A 134 11.02 -11.50 -14.31
C ARG A 134 10.30 -12.59 -15.11
N ARG A 135 9.07 -12.96 -14.71
CA ARG A 135 8.26 -13.96 -15.43
C ARG A 135 7.87 -13.49 -16.82
N THR A 136 7.63 -12.19 -17.01
CA THR A 136 7.38 -11.60 -18.34
C THR A 136 8.56 -11.86 -19.26
N MET A 137 9.78 -11.60 -18.79
CA MET A 137 11.00 -11.78 -19.59
C MET A 137 11.29 -13.26 -19.87
N LEU A 138 11.24 -14.10 -18.83
CA LEU A 138 11.59 -15.52 -18.96
C LEU A 138 10.57 -16.31 -19.78
N ARG A 139 9.27 -16.01 -19.60
CA ARG A 139 8.18 -16.73 -20.28
C ARG A 139 7.67 -16.02 -21.54
N ARG A 140 8.21 -14.83 -21.86
CA ARG A 140 7.78 -13.97 -22.98
C ARG A 140 6.25 -13.78 -23.04
N SER A 141 5.64 -13.59 -21.88
CA SER A 141 4.19 -13.60 -21.74
C SER A 141 3.63 -12.19 -21.55
N ILE A 142 2.73 -11.81 -22.45
CA ILE A 142 2.01 -10.53 -22.39
C ILE A 142 1.14 -10.45 -21.13
N ALA A 143 0.54 -11.57 -20.71
CA ALA A 143 -0.29 -11.60 -19.51
C ALA A 143 0.50 -11.24 -18.25
N TYR A 144 1.71 -11.81 -18.09
CA TYR A 144 2.60 -11.42 -16.98
C TYR A 144 3.04 -9.95 -17.10
N GLY A 145 3.28 -9.47 -18.32
CA GLY A 145 3.63 -8.07 -18.56
C GLY A 145 2.50 -7.10 -18.18
N ALA A 146 1.26 -7.44 -18.53
CA ALA A 146 0.08 -6.67 -18.15
C ALA A 146 -0.10 -6.65 -16.63
N CYS A 147 0.02 -7.80 -15.96
CA CYS A 147 -0.03 -7.87 -14.50
C CYS A 147 1.09 -7.04 -13.85
N ALA A 148 2.32 -7.10 -14.38
CA ALA A 148 3.43 -6.29 -13.90
C ALA A 148 3.11 -4.79 -14.02
N GLY A 149 2.57 -4.36 -15.16
CA GLY A 149 2.14 -2.98 -15.39
C GLY A 149 1.06 -2.51 -14.42
N VAL A 150 0.06 -3.34 -14.12
CA VAL A 150 -1.00 -3.02 -13.15
C VAL A 150 -0.42 -2.86 -11.75
N VAL A 151 0.42 -3.79 -11.30
CA VAL A 151 1.02 -3.72 -9.95
C VAL A 151 2.01 -2.55 -9.84
N ALA A 152 2.77 -2.28 -10.90
CA ALA A 152 3.64 -1.11 -10.97
C ALA A 152 2.82 0.20 -10.96
N ALA A 153 1.65 0.24 -11.60
CA ALA A 153 0.76 1.40 -11.53
C ALA A 153 0.26 1.64 -10.10
N PHE A 154 -0.06 0.59 -9.33
CA PHE A 154 -0.41 0.72 -7.91
C PHE A 154 0.75 1.23 -7.05
N LEU A 155 2.00 0.89 -7.40
CA LEU A 155 3.18 1.45 -6.78
C LEU A 155 3.32 2.95 -7.11
N VAL A 156 3.29 3.31 -8.40
CA VAL A 156 3.49 4.69 -8.87
C VAL A 156 2.40 5.64 -8.34
N ILE A 157 1.14 5.19 -8.30
CA ILE A 157 0.01 6.01 -7.85
C ILE A 157 0.02 6.28 -6.34
N GLY A 158 0.89 5.62 -5.57
CA GLY A 158 1.18 5.96 -4.18
C GLY A 158 1.67 7.40 -4.01
N ARG A 159 2.35 7.95 -5.03
CA ARG A 159 2.81 9.36 -5.10
C ARG A 159 3.66 9.80 -3.89
N ASP A 160 4.34 8.86 -3.27
CA ASP A 160 5.27 9.10 -2.16
C ASP A 160 6.73 8.89 -2.61
N GLN A 161 7.68 9.31 -1.77
CA GLN A 161 9.10 9.22 -2.12
C GLN A 161 9.60 7.77 -2.29
N VAL A 162 8.93 6.77 -1.69
CA VAL A 162 9.37 5.38 -1.84
C VAL A 162 8.91 4.81 -3.17
N ALA A 163 7.71 5.17 -3.62
CA ALA A 163 7.28 4.88 -4.98
C ALA A 163 8.29 5.40 -6.02
N LEU A 164 8.78 6.65 -5.85
CA LEU A 164 9.79 7.24 -6.73
C LEU A 164 11.12 6.45 -6.74
N LEU A 165 11.55 5.93 -5.60
CA LEU A 165 12.80 5.16 -5.49
C LEU A 165 12.71 3.75 -6.07
N CYS A 166 11.49 3.23 -6.28
CA CYS A 166 11.24 1.87 -6.72
C CYS A 166 10.98 1.74 -8.23
N VAL A 167 10.82 2.87 -8.94
CA VAL A 167 10.65 2.95 -10.40
C VAL A 167 11.99 3.15 -11.07
#